data_AF-A0A2E3NJH2-F1
#
_entry.id   AF-A0A2E3NJH2-F1
#
_cell.length_a   1.000
_cell.length_b   1.000
_cell.length_c   1.000
_cell.angle_alpha   90.00
_cell.angle_beta   90.00
_cell.angle_gamma   90.00
#
_symmetry.space_group_name_H-M   'P 1'
#
loop_
_entity.id
_entity.type
_entity.pdbx_description
1 polymer ?
#
loop_
_entity_poly.entity_id
_entity_poly.type
_entity_poly.pdbx_seq_one_letter_code
_entity_poly.pdbx_strand_id
1 'polypeptide(L)'
;MSATGRLELLQITLIVHDLPAAEKAFHERLGLEVAFRDPGVDLWGLENAVLPMGRTFIEILAPTREDTPGGRHLERQGGDGGYMVILQTHDVGPWRARVEKLGIRIAFELVTEEPADGDSWEGVHLHPRDTGGMMISFDNPQPVDSWAGAGPDWRQYVRQDVVDGLVSITLRSPEPEKLAARWGEILERVVVSERGVDRIDLDQGFIEFEAARAGELEGLARIDLHATDRTRAGETIALGGVDFRLV
;
A
#
# COMPACT_ATOMS: atom_id res chain seq x y z
N MET A 1 4.59 11.88 -22.28
CA MET A 1 4.07 11.87 -20.89
C MET A 1 2.80 11.05 -20.91
N SER A 2 2.66 10.07 -20.01
CA SER A 2 1.45 9.24 -19.92
C SER A 2 0.22 10.14 -19.67
N ALA A 3 -0.93 9.76 -20.22
CA ALA A 3 -2.18 10.52 -20.06
C ALA A 3 -2.66 10.55 -18.61
N THR A 4 -2.20 9.60 -17.79
CA THR A 4 -2.54 9.46 -16.37
C THR A 4 -1.54 10.14 -15.42
N GLY A 5 -0.51 10.80 -15.95
CA GLY A 5 0.40 11.63 -15.16
C GLY A 5 1.38 10.84 -14.28
N ARG A 6 1.91 11.52 -13.25
CA ARG A 6 2.88 10.98 -12.28
C ARG A 6 2.22 9.98 -11.34
N LEU A 7 2.91 8.89 -11.04
CA LEU A 7 2.43 7.83 -10.15
C LEU A 7 3.54 7.36 -9.21
N GLU A 8 3.30 7.35 -7.90
CA GLU A 8 4.32 7.07 -6.88
C GLU A 8 3.79 6.14 -5.80
N LEU A 9 4.64 5.26 -5.25
CA LEU A 9 4.29 4.53 -4.02
C LEU A 9 4.12 5.52 -2.86
N LEU A 10 2.94 5.52 -2.23
CA LEU A 10 2.65 6.38 -1.08
C LEU A 10 2.51 5.57 0.22
N GLN A 11 1.62 4.59 0.23
CA GLN A 11 1.30 3.83 1.43
C GLN A 11 0.98 2.37 1.10
N ILE A 12 1.47 1.46 1.92
CA ILE A 12 1.09 0.05 1.89
C ILE A 12 0.30 -0.27 3.14
N THR A 13 -0.88 -0.87 2.97
CA THR A 13 -1.71 -1.30 4.09
C THR A 13 -1.60 -2.80 4.29
N LEU A 14 -1.46 -3.19 5.55
CA LEU A 14 -1.51 -4.56 6.03
C LEU A 14 -2.80 -4.76 6.80
N ILE A 15 -3.35 -5.97 6.75
CA ILE A 15 -4.43 -6.39 7.62
C ILE A 15 -3.91 -7.52 8.51
N VAL A 16 -4.13 -7.40 9.82
CA VAL A 16 -3.63 -8.31 10.83
C VAL A 16 -4.74 -8.74 11.79
N HIS A 17 -4.53 -9.84 12.50
CA HIS A 17 -5.43 -10.27 13.58
C HIS A 17 -5.20 -9.49 14.89
N ASP A 18 -3.96 -9.09 15.18
CA ASP A 18 -3.57 -8.43 16.45
C ASP A 18 -2.79 -7.15 16.15
N LEU A 19 -3.50 -6.02 16.19
CA LEU A 19 -2.93 -4.70 15.93
C LEU A 19 -1.86 -4.31 16.96
N PRO A 20 -2.09 -4.41 18.30
CA PRO A 20 -1.05 -4.12 19.29
C PRO A 20 0.24 -4.93 19.12
N ALA A 21 0.14 -6.22 18.79
CA ALA A 21 1.32 -7.05 18.55
C ALA A 21 2.08 -6.61 17.29
N ALA A 22 1.36 -6.28 16.21
CA ALA A 22 1.97 -5.76 15.00
C ALA A 22 2.67 -4.42 15.25
N GLU A 23 1.99 -3.45 15.88
CA GLU A 23 2.57 -2.15 16.23
C GLU A 23 3.87 -2.28 17.02
N LYS A 24 3.85 -3.12 18.06
CA LYS A 24 5.04 -3.41 18.86
C LYS A 24 6.17 -3.96 18.00
N ALA A 25 5.89 -4.90 17.09
CA ALA A 25 6.90 -5.47 16.21
C ALA A 25 7.48 -4.42 15.24
N PHE A 26 6.65 -3.55 14.65
CA PHE A 26 7.11 -2.45 13.80
C PHE A 26 8.00 -1.46 14.57
N HIS A 27 7.60 -1.11 15.80
CA HIS A 27 8.40 -0.25 16.66
C HIS A 27 9.75 -0.89 17.01
N GLU A 28 9.76 -2.14 17.50
CA GLU A 28 10.98 -2.82 17.92
C GLU A 28 11.95 -3.12 16.76
N ARG A 29 11.42 -3.42 15.58
CA ARG A 29 12.23 -3.87 14.44
C ARG A 29 12.62 -2.75 13.49
N LEU A 30 11.81 -1.71 13.34
CA LEU A 30 12.03 -0.62 12.40
C LEU A 30 12.07 0.77 13.06
N GLY A 31 11.81 0.86 14.36
CA GLY A 31 11.81 2.14 15.09
C GLY A 31 10.62 3.05 14.75
N LEU A 32 9.61 2.54 14.04
CA LEU A 32 8.47 3.34 13.60
C LEU A 32 7.53 3.63 14.77
N GLU A 33 6.91 4.81 14.73
CA GLU A 33 5.93 5.25 15.72
C GLU A 33 4.56 5.41 15.07
N VAL A 34 3.50 5.16 15.84
CA VAL A 34 2.13 5.38 15.39
C VAL A 34 1.85 6.89 15.41
N ALA A 35 1.64 7.47 14.24
CA ALA A 35 1.29 8.87 14.09
C ALA A 35 -0.21 9.11 14.31
N PHE A 36 -1.04 8.18 13.84
CA PHE A 36 -2.47 8.38 13.80
C PHE A 36 -3.26 7.08 13.79
N ARG A 37 -4.46 7.19 14.35
CA ARG A 37 -5.51 6.18 14.35
C ARG A 37 -6.74 6.85 13.76
N ASP A 38 -7.08 6.48 12.54
CA ASP A 38 -8.18 7.07 11.79
C ASP A 38 -9.52 6.49 12.28
N PRO A 39 -10.39 7.28 12.92
CA PRO A 39 -11.73 6.82 13.28
C PRO A 39 -12.59 6.47 12.05
N GLY A 40 -12.26 6.98 10.86
CA GLY A 40 -12.96 6.70 9.62
C GLY A 40 -12.97 5.23 9.23
N VAL A 41 -11.97 4.44 9.67
CA VAL A 41 -11.89 3.02 9.31
C VAL A 41 -12.95 2.14 10.00
N ASP A 42 -13.63 2.64 11.04
CA ASP A 42 -14.77 1.95 11.68
C ASP A 42 -15.95 1.77 10.71
N LEU A 43 -16.03 2.57 9.64
CA LEU A 43 -16.97 2.36 8.54
C LEU A 43 -16.89 0.93 7.97
N TRP A 44 -15.69 0.35 7.95
CA TRP A 44 -15.45 -1.02 7.51
C TRP A 44 -15.30 -2.03 8.66
N GLY A 45 -15.51 -1.57 9.90
CA GLY A 45 -15.33 -2.35 11.12
C GLY A 45 -13.88 -2.67 11.41
N LEU A 46 -13.01 -1.71 11.11
CA LEU A 46 -11.59 -1.83 11.34
C LEU A 46 -11.15 -0.77 12.36
N GLU A 47 -10.05 -1.05 13.02
CA GLU A 47 -9.18 -0.06 13.63
C GLU A 47 -7.84 -0.05 12.89
N ASN A 48 -7.08 1.05 12.99
CA ASN A 48 -5.79 1.15 12.32
C ASN A 48 -4.71 1.82 13.18
N ALA A 49 -3.49 1.73 12.66
CA ALA A 49 -2.35 2.53 13.05
C ALA A 49 -1.56 2.93 11.80
N VAL A 50 -1.32 4.22 11.61
CA VAL A 50 -0.53 4.75 10.50
C VAL A 50 0.86 5.12 10.99
N LEU A 51 1.89 4.59 10.33
CA LEU A 51 3.29 4.71 10.69
C LEU A 51 4.06 5.43 9.57
N PRO A 52 4.51 6.68 9.77
CA PRO A 52 5.21 7.44 8.76
C PRO A 52 6.69 7.03 8.65
N MET A 53 7.18 6.92 7.43
CA MET A 53 8.56 6.71 7.03
C MET A 53 8.93 7.78 6.00
N GLY A 54 9.51 8.88 6.48
CA GLY A 54 9.78 10.05 5.64
C GLY A 54 8.50 10.62 5.03
N ARG A 55 8.26 10.35 3.74
CA ARG A 55 7.06 10.79 3.00
C ARG A 55 6.11 9.65 2.61
N THR A 56 6.44 8.43 3.00
CA THR A 56 5.66 7.22 2.70
C THR A 56 5.21 6.56 3.99
N PHE A 57 4.24 5.66 3.92
CA PHE A 57 3.56 5.18 5.11
C PHE A 57 3.33 3.67 5.08
N ILE A 58 3.38 3.06 6.26
CA ILE A 58 2.74 1.77 6.49
C ILE A 58 1.47 2.02 7.28
N GLU A 59 0.38 1.39 6.89
CA GLU A 59 -0.84 1.35 7.68
C GLU A 59 -1.11 -0.09 8.09
N ILE A 60 -1.40 -0.31 9.38
CA ILE A 60 -1.77 -1.61 9.90
C ILE A 60 -3.24 -1.53 10.30
N LEU A 61 -4.05 -2.41 9.74
CA LEU A 61 -5.49 -2.51 9.98
C LEU A 61 -5.76 -3.79 10.78
N ALA A 62 -6.74 -3.76 11.67
CA ALA A 62 -7.29 -4.98 12.29
C ALA A 62 -8.82 -4.92 12.37
N PRO A 63 -9.53 -6.05 12.15
CA PRO A 63 -10.97 -6.13 12.38
C PRO A 63 -11.34 -5.95 13.85
N THR A 64 -12.33 -5.09 14.13
CA THR A 64 -12.88 -4.88 15.49
C THR A 64 -14.16 -5.67 15.74
N ARG A 65 -14.73 -6.27 14.70
CA ARG A 65 -15.96 -7.07 14.73
C ARG A 65 -15.92 -8.20 13.70
N GLU A 66 -16.81 -9.17 13.88
CA GLU A 66 -17.01 -10.27 12.94
C GLU A 66 -17.55 -9.77 11.57
N ASP A 67 -17.41 -10.60 10.54
CA ASP A 67 -17.95 -10.37 9.19
C ASP A 67 -17.53 -9.06 8.49
N THR A 68 -16.34 -8.54 8.81
CA THR A 68 -15.77 -7.36 8.13
C THR A 68 -15.12 -7.73 6.79
N PRO A 69 -14.97 -6.78 5.85
CA PRO A 69 -14.19 -7.00 4.63
C PRO A 69 -12.75 -7.46 4.92
N GLY A 70 -12.11 -6.86 5.93
CA GLY A 70 -10.78 -7.23 6.39
C GLY A 70 -10.73 -8.62 7.01
N GLY A 71 -11.68 -8.98 7.88
CA GLY A 71 -11.78 -10.32 8.48
C GLY A 71 -11.94 -11.41 7.42
N ARG A 72 -12.83 -11.21 6.44
CA ARG A 72 -12.95 -12.15 5.30
C ARG A 72 -11.68 -12.22 4.46
N HIS A 73 -10.86 -11.17 4.42
CA HIS A 73 -9.58 -11.20 3.71
C HIS A 73 -8.56 -12.06 4.45
N LEU A 74 -8.44 -11.87 5.77
CA LEU A 74 -7.59 -12.71 6.63
C LEU A 74 -7.93 -14.20 6.47
N GLU A 75 -9.22 -14.55 6.55
CA GLU A 75 -9.68 -15.94 6.36
C GLU A 75 -9.30 -16.50 4.98
N ARG A 76 -9.50 -15.71 3.91
CA ARG A 76 -9.15 -16.13 2.56
C ARG A 76 -7.65 -16.32 2.39
N GLN A 77 -6.83 -15.45 2.96
CA GLN A 77 -5.37 -15.48 2.87
C GLN A 77 -4.75 -16.48 3.86
N GLY A 78 -5.53 -16.98 4.83
CA GLY A 78 -5.06 -17.90 5.86
C GLY A 78 -4.18 -17.26 6.92
N GLY A 79 -4.19 -15.92 7.04
CA GLY A 79 -3.32 -15.19 7.96
C GLY A 79 -3.23 -13.70 7.66
N ASP A 80 -2.38 -13.02 8.43
CA ASP A 80 -2.00 -11.62 8.23
C ASP A 80 -1.35 -11.42 6.86
N GLY A 81 -1.47 -10.23 6.28
CA GLY A 81 -0.79 -9.91 5.03
C GLY A 81 -1.15 -8.57 4.42
N GLY A 82 -0.69 -8.36 3.19
CA GLY A 82 -1.01 -7.16 2.42
C GLY A 82 -2.50 -7.03 2.09
N TYR A 83 -3.00 -5.80 2.11
CA TYR A 83 -4.40 -5.48 1.90
C TYR A 83 -4.61 -4.49 0.73
N MET A 84 -3.95 -3.33 0.76
CA MET A 84 -4.07 -2.29 -0.26
C MET A 84 -2.73 -1.59 -0.53
N VAL A 85 -2.51 -1.22 -1.80
CA VAL A 85 -1.45 -0.28 -2.19
C VAL A 85 -2.11 1.04 -2.55
N ILE A 86 -1.61 2.12 -1.97
CA ILE A 86 -2.03 3.48 -2.24
C ILE A 86 -0.93 4.13 -3.08
N LEU A 87 -1.33 4.60 -4.26
CA LEU A 87 -0.45 5.25 -5.23
C LEU A 87 -0.81 6.72 -5.33
N GLN A 88 0.18 7.58 -5.10
CA GLN A 88 -0.01 9.02 -5.24
C GLN A 88 -0.01 9.42 -6.73
N THR A 89 -1.00 10.22 -7.10
CA THR A 89 -1.13 10.92 -8.38
C THR A 89 -1.31 12.42 -8.14
N HIS A 90 -1.20 13.23 -9.17
CA HIS A 90 -1.51 14.67 -9.11
C HIS A 90 -2.96 15.00 -9.50
N ASP A 91 -3.66 14.04 -10.11
CA ASP A 91 -5.04 14.18 -10.58
C ASP A 91 -5.68 12.79 -10.64
N VAL A 92 -6.81 12.61 -9.94
CA VAL A 92 -7.56 11.33 -9.91
C VAL A 92 -8.49 11.21 -11.12
N GLY A 93 -8.89 12.33 -11.76
CA GLY A 93 -9.83 12.36 -12.88
C GLY A 93 -9.43 11.45 -14.05
N PRO A 94 -8.19 11.54 -14.58
CA PRO A 94 -7.71 10.64 -15.63
C PRO A 94 -7.70 9.16 -15.22
N TRP A 95 -7.40 8.85 -13.95
CA TRP A 95 -7.44 7.49 -13.44
C TRP A 95 -8.87 6.95 -13.35
N ARG A 96 -9.81 7.77 -12.88
CA ARG A 96 -11.24 7.42 -12.85
C ARG A 96 -11.77 7.07 -14.23
N ALA A 97 -11.49 7.92 -15.23
CA ALA A 97 -11.89 7.66 -16.62
C ALA A 97 -11.26 6.39 -17.19
N ARG A 98 -10.01 6.07 -16.81
CA ARG A 98 -9.34 4.83 -17.21
C ARG A 98 -9.99 3.61 -16.57
N VAL A 99 -10.23 3.65 -15.26
CA VAL A 99 -10.86 2.58 -14.47
C VAL A 99 -12.24 2.23 -15.07
N GLU A 100 -13.03 3.25 -15.40
CA GLU A 100 -14.32 3.09 -16.08
C GLU A 100 -14.16 2.42 -17.46
N LYS A 101 -13.22 2.90 -18.29
CA LYS A 101 -12.94 2.32 -19.61
C LYS A 101 -12.51 0.85 -19.54
N LEU A 102 -11.80 0.46 -18.49
CA LEU A 102 -11.38 -0.93 -18.25
C LEU A 102 -12.47 -1.80 -17.60
N GLY A 103 -13.64 -1.22 -17.29
CA GLY A 103 -14.75 -1.91 -16.63
C GLY A 103 -14.43 -2.36 -15.20
N ILE A 104 -13.51 -1.67 -14.52
CA ILE A 104 -13.10 -1.98 -13.15
C ILE A 104 -14.09 -1.35 -12.18
N ARG A 105 -14.55 -2.12 -11.19
CA ARG A 105 -15.44 -1.59 -10.15
C ARG A 105 -14.66 -0.71 -9.19
N ILE A 106 -15.27 0.40 -8.80
CA ILE A 106 -14.81 1.24 -7.72
C ILE A 106 -15.44 0.73 -6.42
N ALA A 107 -14.61 0.40 -5.44
CA ALA A 107 -15.03 -0.07 -4.12
C ALA A 107 -15.35 1.09 -3.17
N PHE A 108 -14.63 2.20 -3.31
CA PHE A 108 -14.79 3.40 -2.50
C PHE A 108 -14.24 4.62 -3.24
N GLU A 109 -14.86 5.77 -3.04
CA GLU A 109 -14.37 7.08 -3.48
C GLU A 109 -14.34 8.01 -2.28
N LEU A 110 -13.31 8.84 -2.20
CA LEU A 110 -13.16 9.86 -1.19
C LEU A 110 -12.89 11.20 -1.86
N VAL A 111 -13.60 12.24 -1.41
CA VAL A 111 -13.28 13.63 -1.71
C VAL A 111 -13.48 14.42 -0.42
N THR A 112 -12.45 15.14 0.02
CA THR A 112 -12.62 16.09 1.13
C THR A 112 -13.26 17.37 0.61
N GLU A 113 -14.52 17.61 0.97
CA GLU A 113 -15.20 18.88 0.71
C GLU A 113 -14.82 19.87 1.82
N GLU A 114 -14.29 21.04 1.45
CA GLU A 114 -13.96 22.16 2.35
C GLU A 114 -13.04 21.80 3.55
N PRO A 115 -11.75 21.52 3.30
CA PRO A 115 -10.85 21.08 4.36
C PRO A 115 -10.62 22.16 5.42
N ALA A 116 -10.82 21.80 6.69
CA ALA A 116 -10.69 22.70 7.84
C ALA A 116 -9.29 23.31 7.98
N ASP A 117 -8.26 22.57 7.56
CA ASP A 117 -6.84 22.96 7.70
C ASP A 117 -6.17 23.31 6.36
N GLY A 118 -6.94 23.41 5.27
CA GLY A 118 -6.44 23.76 3.93
C GLY A 118 -5.90 22.58 3.10
N ASP A 119 -5.81 21.39 3.68
CA ASP A 119 -5.37 20.15 3.00
C ASP A 119 -6.56 19.39 2.41
N SER A 120 -6.65 19.25 1.08
CA SER A 120 -7.68 18.43 0.42
C SER A 120 -7.12 17.10 -0.07
N TRP A 121 -7.97 16.08 -0.14
CA TRP A 121 -7.62 14.74 -0.60
C TRP A 121 -8.76 14.17 -1.44
N GLU A 122 -8.41 13.71 -2.64
CA GLU A 122 -9.28 12.88 -3.49
C GLU A 122 -8.66 11.48 -3.65
N GLY A 123 -9.47 10.43 -3.58
CA GLY A 123 -9.01 9.04 -3.69
C GLY A 123 -10.04 8.14 -4.34
N VAL A 124 -9.58 7.15 -5.11
CA VAL A 124 -10.43 6.09 -5.70
C VAL A 124 -9.84 4.71 -5.44
N HIS A 125 -10.57 3.88 -4.70
CA HIS A 125 -10.15 2.53 -4.35
C HIS A 125 -10.78 1.53 -5.33
N LEU A 126 -9.96 0.71 -5.97
CA LEU A 126 -10.40 -0.27 -6.95
C LEU A 126 -10.83 -1.57 -6.28
N HIS A 127 -11.87 -2.22 -6.80
CA HIS A 127 -12.32 -3.48 -6.24
C HIS A 127 -11.29 -4.60 -6.49
N PRO A 128 -10.81 -5.33 -5.46
CA PRO A 128 -9.65 -6.23 -5.58
C PRO A 128 -9.88 -7.43 -6.50
N ARG A 129 -11.15 -7.84 -6.69
CA ARG A 129 -11.52 -8.87 -7.69
C ARG A 129 -11.21 -8.47 -9.14
N ASP A 130 -11.04 -7.18 -9.43
CA ASP A 130 -10.77 -6.68 -10.77
C ASP A 130 -9.30 -6.29 -10.98
N THR A 131 -8.54 -6.14 -9.89
CA THR A 131 -7.10 -5.85 -9.90
C THR A 131 -6.24 -7.10 -9.83
N GLY A 132 -6.61 -8.08 -8.98
CA GLY A 132 -5.74 -9.19 -8.61
C GLY A 132 -4.57 -8.74 -7.73
N GLY A 133 -3.97 -9.67 -6.99
CA GLY A 133 -2.85 -9.38 -6.08
C GLY A 133 -3.28 -8.60 -4.83
N MET A 134 -3.57 -7.32 -4.99
CA MET A 134 -3.95 -6.38 -3.93
C MET A 134 -4.99 -5.38 -4.43
N MET A 135 -5.71 -4.76 -3.48
CA MET A 135 -6.48 -3.54 -3.78
C MET A 135 -5.52 -2.42 -4.19
N ILE A 136 -5.90 -1.64 -5.21
CA ILE A 136 -5.14 -0.47 -5.67
C ILE A 136 -5.98 0.76 -5.35
N SER A 137 -5.36 1.80 -4.80
CA SER A 137 -5.92 3.12 -4.67
C SER A 137 -5.10 4.15 -5.42
N PHE A 138 -5.77 5.10 -6.08
CA PHE A 138 -5.15 6.29 -6.64
C PHE A 138 -5.56 7.50 -5.83
N ASP A 139 -4.59 8.22 -5.27
CA ASP A 139 -4.82 9.27 -4.29
C ASP A 139 -4.07 10.54 -4.66
N ASN A 140 -4.76 11.67 -4.53
CA ASN A 140 -4.22 12.99 -4.77
C ASN A 140 -4.36 13.83 -3.49
N PRO A 141 -3.39 13.75 -2.57
CA PRO A 141 -3.29 14.71 -1.49
C PRO A 141 -2.82 16.07 -2.03
N GLN A 142 -3.42 17.13 -1.48
CA GLN A 142 -3.10 18.51 -1.77
C GLN A 142 -2.93 19.28 -0.46
N PRO A 143 -1.80 19.96 -0.22
CA PRO A 143 -0.59 19.98 -1.06
C PRO A 143 0.02 18.59 -1.31
N VAL A 144 0.89 18.44 -2.33
CA VAL A 144 1.47 17.15 -2.73
C VAL A 144 2.24 16.42 -1.62
N ASP A 145 2.64 17.13 -0.57
CA ASP A 145 3.30 16.57 0.61
C ASP A 145 2.39 16.48 1.84
N SER A 146 1.11 16.82 1.72
CA SER A 146 0.13 16.49 2.75
C SER A 146 -0.23 15.01 2.66
N TRP A 147 -0.66 14.46 3.79
CA TRP A 147 -1.28 13.14 3.81
C TRP A 147 -2.23 13.10 4.99
N ALA A 148 -3.48 13.48 4.73
CA ALA A 148 -4.52 13.54 5.76
C ALA A 148 -4.79 12.16 6.39
N GLY A 149 -4.58 11.08 5.63
CA GLY A 149 -4.67 9.70 6.12
C GLY A 149 -3.69 9.37 7.26
N ALA A 150 -2.59 10.12 7.41
CA ALA A 150 -1.68 9.98 8.54
C ALA A 150 -1.98 10.93 9.71
N GLY A 151 -3.05 11.73 9.66
CA GLY A 151 -3.43 12.69 10.71
C GLY A 151 -2.61 13.98 10.71
N PRO A 152 -3.08 15.05 11.38
CA PRO A 152 -2.51 16.40 11.22
C PRO A 152 -1.06 16.53 11.72
N ASP A 153 -0.67 15.75 12.72
CA ASP A 153 0.63 15.86 13.40
C ASP A 153 1.67 14.82 12.94
N TRP A 154 1.40 14.05 11.88
CA TRP A 154 2.21 12.88 11.51
C TRP A 154 3.70 13.16 11.36
N ARG A 155 4.05 14.38 10.91
CA ARG A 155 5.43 14.82 10.74
C ARG A 155 6.25 14.77 12.04
N GLN A 156 5.59 14.90 13.20
CA GLN A 156 6.25 14.84 14.52
C GLN A 156 6.64 13.41 14.91
N TYR A 157 6.01 12.41 14.30
CA TYR A 157 6.20 10.98 14.56
C TYR A 157 7.14 10.30 13.55
N VAL A 158 7.64 11.05 12.57
CA VAL A 158 8.65 10.53 11.63
C VAL A 158 9.90 10.14 12.41
N ARG A 159 10.30 8.87 12.29
CA ARG A 159 11.56 8.31 12.79
C ARG A 159 12.30 7.72 11.60
N GLN A 160 13.58 8.04 11.47
CA GLN A 160 14.39 7.67 10.32
C GLN A 160 15.72 7.02 10.73
N ASP A 161 15.77 6.45 11.94
CA ASP A 161 16.98 5.81 12.45
C ASP A 161 17.29 4.49 11.73
N VAL A 162 16.26 3.80 11.20
CA VAL A 162 16.40 2.51 10.49
C VAL A 162 16.01 2.60 9.01
N VAL A 163 14.87 3.23 8.71
CA VAL A 163 14.31 3.36 7.36
C VAL A 163 13.72 4.74 7.14
N ASP A 164 13.66 5.20 5.90
CA ASP A 164 13.06 6.51 5.56
C ASP A 164 12.04 6.49 4.42
N GLY A 165 11.76 5.34 3.81
CA GLY A 165 10.64 5.23 2.88
C GLY A 165 10.54 3.93 2.08
N LEU A 166 9.43 3.81 1.33
CA LEU A 166 9.14 2.71 0.41
C LEU A 166 10.01 2.79 -0.85
N VAL A 167 10.57 1.65 -1.24
CA VAL A 167 11.32 1.50 -2.51
C VAL A 167 10.53 0.65 -3.50
N SER A 168 9.98 -0.48 -3.05
CA SER A 168 9.25 -1.38 -3.93
C SER A 168 8.26 -2.25 -3.17
N ILE A 169 7.36 -2.87 -3.93
CA ILE A 169 6.60 -4.04 -3.47
C ILE A 169 6.75 -5.18 -4.46
N THR A 170 6.64 -6.41 -3.96
CA THR A 170 6.61 -7.62 -4.77
C THR A 170 5.32 -8.36 -4.54
N LEU A 171 4.56 -8.60 -5.62
CA LEU A 171 3.36 -9.42 -5.61
C LEU A 171 3.69 -10.84 -6.04
N ARG A 172 3.19 -11.82 -5.30
CA ARG A 172 3.25 -13.23 -5.69
C ARG A 172 1.95 -13.65 -6.35
N SER A 173 2.04 -14.49 -7.38
CA SER A 173 0.87 -15.09 -8.03
C SER A 173 1.22 -16.46 -8.61
N PRO A 174 0.29 -17.43 -8.68
CA PRO A 174 0.47 -18.63 -9.49
C PRO A 174 0.61 -18.32 -10.99
N GLU A 175 0.15 -17.15 -11.44
CA GLU A 175 0.23 -16.70 -12.83
C GLU A 175 0.84 -15.28 -12.90
N PRO A 176 2.12 -15.09 -12.52
CA PRO A 176 2.73 -13.77 -12.31
C PRO A 176 2.72 -12.91 -13.57
N GLU A 177 2.95 -13.50 -14.76
CA GLU A 177 2.89 -12.78 -16.04
C GLU A 177 1.49 -12.20 -16.31
N LYS A 178 0.43 -12.93 -15.94
CA LYS A 178 -0.95 -12.44 -16.09
C LYS A 178 -1.24 -11.31 -15.12
N LEU A 179 -0.79 -11.44 -13.87
CA LEU A 179 -0.94 -10.40 -12.86
C LEU A 179 -0.17 -9.13 -13.27
N ALA A 180 1.07 -9.28 -13.73
CA ALA A 180 1.91 -8.20 -14.22
C ALA A 180 1.25 -7.50 -15.43
N ALA A 181 0.76 -8.26 -16.41
CA ALA A 181 0.04 -7.70 -17.55
C ALA A 181 -1.21 -6.93 -17.13
N ARG A 182 -1.99 -7.45 -16.16
CA ARG A 182 -3.17 -6.77 -15.64
C ARG A 182 -2.81 -5.47 -14.92
N TRP A 183 -1.78 -5.49 -14.08
CA TRP A 183 -1.31 -4.29 -13.39
C TRP A 183 -0.72 -3.27 -14.37
N GLY A 184 0.01 -3.71 -15.41
CA GLY A 184 0.52 -2.82 -16.47
C GLY A 184 -0.62 -2.15 -17.25
N GLU A 185 -1.68 -2.90 -17.54
CA GLU A 185 -2.90 -2.36 -18.13
C GLU A 185 -3.58 -1.34 -17.20
N ILE A 186 -3.79 -1.66 -15.92
CA ILE A 186 -4.43 -0.76 -14.96
C ILE A 186 -3.62 0.54 -14.81
N LEU A 187 -2.32 0.42 -14.57
CA LEU A 187 -1.42 1.53 -14.25
C LEU A 187 -0.93 2.30 -15.48
N GLU A 188 -1.31 1.88 -16.69
CA GLU A 188 -0.80 2.47 -17.94
C GLU A 188 0.74 2.52 -17.98
N ARG A 189 1.38 1.47 -17.48
CA ARG A 189 2.84 1.35 -17.43
C ARG A 189 3.28 0.09 -18.18
N VAL A 190 4.48 0.17 -18.75
CA VAL A 190 5.08 -0.96 -19.45
C VAL A 190 5.58 -1.96 -18.41
N VAL A 191 5.26 -3.23 -18.63
CA VAL A 191 5.89 -4.34 -17.91
C VAL A 191 7.22 -4.63 -18.58
N VAL A 192 8.30 -4.58 -17.82
CA VAL A 192 9.65 -4.92 -18.25
C VAL A 192 10.05 -6.22 -17.55
N SER A 193 10.44 -7.21 -18.34
CA SER A 193 10.94 -8.48 -17.81
C SER A 193 12.48 -8.45 -17.79
N GLU A 194 13.08 -8.53 -16.61
CA GLU A 194 14.54 -8.65 -16.46
C GLU A 194 14.88 -9.87 -15.59
N ARG A 195 15.75 -10.76 -16.09
CA ARG A 195 16.22 -11.98 -15.39
C ARG A 195 15.09 -12.88 -14.87
N GLY A 196 13.94 -12.89 -15.56
CA GLY A 196 12.78 -13.71 -15.19
C GLY A 196 11.90 -13.09 -14.09
N VAL A 197 12.10 -11.81 -13.77
CA VAL A 197 11.21 -11.03 -12.90
C VAL A 197 10.53 -9.97 -13.75
N ASP A 198 9.19 -9.96 -13.72
CA ASP A 198 8.40 -8.90 -14.33
C ASP A 198 8.35 -7.71 -13.38
N ARG A 199 8.49 -6.51 -13.94
CA ARG A 199 8.55 -5.27 -13.19
C ARG A 199 7.77 -4.16 -13.88
N ILE A 200 7.12 -3.33 -13.08
CA ILE A 200 6.52 -2.05 -13.49
C ILE A 200 7.25 -0.92 -12.77
N ASP A 201 7.88 -0.04 -13.54
CA ASP A 201 8.46 1.20 -13.00
C ASP A 201 7.38 2.26 -12.78
N LEU A 202 7.44 2.90 -11.62
CA LEU A 202 6.66 4.07 -11.26
C LEU A 202 7.55 5.31 -11.34
N ASP A 203 6.97 6.50 -11.17
CA ASP A 203 7.74 7.74 -11.11
C ASP A 203 8.57 7.83 -9.82
N GLN A 204 8.14 7.16 -8.75
CA GLN A 204 8.92 6.82 -7.56
C GLN A 204 8.56 5.41 -7.09
N GLY A 205 9.57 4.56 -6.98
CA GLY A 205 9.44 3.15 -6.64
C GLY A 205 9.10 2.26 -7.84
N PHE A 206 8.88 0.97 -7.57
CA PHE A 206 8.54 -0.02 -8.59
C PHE A 206 7.77 -1.19 -7.99
N ILE A 207 7.13 -1.97 -8.85
CA ILE A 207 6.36 -3.16 -8.48
C ILE A 207 6.95 -4.36 -9.21
N GLU A 208 7.29 -5.42 -8.47
CA GLU A 208 7.77 -6.68 -9.03
C GLU A 208 6.71 -7.77 -8.91
N PHE A 209 6.79 -8.77 -9.79
CA PHE A 209 5.89 -9.92 -9.79
C PHE A 209 6.71 -11.20 -9.77
N GLU A 210 6.38 -12.10 -8.83
CA GLU A 210 7.06 -13.38 -8.66
C GLU A 210 6.08 -14.56 -8.62
N ALA A 211 6.59 -15.75 -8.95
CA ALA A 211 5.80 -16.96 -8.92
C ALA A 211 5.53 -17.39 -7.47
N ALA A 212 4.25 -17.62 -7.14
CA ALA A 212 3.86 -18.22 -5.88
C ALA A 212 4.37 -19.67 -5.79
N ARG A 213 4.83 -20.08 -4.61
CA ARG A 213 5.18 -21.47 -4.35
C ARG A 213 3.94 -22.34 -4.22
N ALA A 214 4.11 -23.66 -4.31
CA ALA A 214 3.00 -24.59 -4.14
C ALA A 214 2.32 -24.38 -2.77
N GLY A 215 1.03 -24.01 -2.79
CA GLY A 215 0.22 -23.75 -1.60
C GLY A 215 0.20 -22.28 -1.16
N GLU A 216 1.00 -21.39 -1.76
CA GLU A 216 0.91 -19.95 -1.50
C GLU A 216 -0.23 -19.33 -2.31
N LEU A 217 -0.96 -18.42 -1.67
CA LEU A 217 -2.04 -17.66 -2.29
C LEU A 217 -1.48 -16.41 -2.97
N GLU A 218 -2.16 -15.93 -4.00
CA GLU A 218 -1.86 -14.64 -4.64
C GLU A 218 -1.98 -13.49 -3.63
N GLY A 219 -0.99 -12.60 -3.59
CA GLY A 219 -0.95 -11.49 -2.64
C GLY A 219 0.40 -10.79 -2.53
N LEU A 220 0.55 -9.93 -1.53
CA LEU A 220 1.81 -9.25 -1.23
C LEU A 220 2.83 -10.23 -0.64
N ALA A 221 3.98 -10.36 -1.27
CA ALA A 221 5.11 -11.17 -0.81
C ALA A 221 6.15 -10.35 -0.05
N ARG A 222 6.53 -9.19 -0.60
CA ARG A 222 7.65 -8.40 -0.06
C ARG A 222 7.40 -6.91 -0.17
N ILE A 223 7.94 -6.15 0.78
CA ILE A 223 8.10 -4.69 0.74
C ILE A 223 9.59 -4.38 0.88
N ASP A 224 10.16 -3.61 -0.04
CA ASP A 224 11.51 -3.08 0.11
C ASP A 224 11.46 -1.67 0.71
N LEU A 225 12.23 -1.43 1.77
CA LEU A 225 12.38 -0.14 2.42
C LEU A 225 13.81 0.36 2.27
N HIS A 226 13.98 1.66 2.01
CA HIS A 226 15.31 2.27 1.99
C HIS A 226 15.87 2.31 3.42
N ALA A 227 17.03 1.69 3.62
CA ALA A 227 17.70 1.60 4.91
C ALA A 227 18.58 2.84 5.15
N THR A 228 18.27 3.62 6.18
CA THR A 228 19.13 4.70 6.68
C THR A 228 20.25 4.15 7.55
N ASP A 229 19.97 3.14 8.38
CA ASP A 229 21.00 2.32 9.02
C ASP A 229 21.58 1.32 8.02
N ARG A 230 22.66 1.75 7.37
CA ARG A 230 23.35 0.92 6.36
C ARG A 230 23.94 -0.36 6.92
N THR A 231 24.08 -0.53 8.24
CA THR A 231 24.55 -1.79 8.83
C THR A 231 23.50 -2.90 8.76
N ARG A 232 22.22 -2.53 8.58
CA ARG A 232 21.08 -3.44 8.44
C ARG A 232 20.66 -3.67 6.99
N ALA A 233 21.33 -3.03 6.03
CA ALA A 233 21.06 -3.25 4.61
C ALA A 233 21.22 -4.74 4.25
N GLY A 234 20.23 -5.30 3.56
CA GLY A 234 20.10 -6.71 3.24
C GLY A 234 19.34 -7.55 4.28
N GLU A 235 18.99 -6.99 5.45
CA GLU A 235 18.13 -7.69 6.41
C GLU A 235 16.72 -7.88 5.84
N THR A 236 16.18 -9.08 6.01
CA THR A 236 14.76 -9.37 5.76
C THR A 236 14.05 -9.66 7.08
N ILE A 237 12.90 -9.02 7.28
CA ILE A 237 12.12 -9.04 8.51
C ILE A 237 10.67 -9.41 8.19
N ALA A 238 10.15 -10.48 8.79
CA ALA A 238 8.72 -10.78 8.68
C ALA A 238 7.91 -9.90 9.66
N LEU A 239 6.99 -9.09 9.14
CA LEU A 239 6.06 -8.25 9.91
C LEU A 239 4.67 -8.32 9.27
N GLY A 240 3.62 -8.51 10.09
CA GLY A 240 2.24 -8.55 9.59
C GLY A 240 2.00 -9.52 8.43
N GLY A 241 2.67 -10.67 8.44
CA GLY A 241 2.56 -11.71 7.40
C GLY A 241 3.29 -11.39 6.08
N VAL A 242 4.14 -10.37 6.03
CA VAL A 242 4.88 -9.95 4.84
C VAL A 242 6.38 -9.82 5.14
N ASP A 243 7.22 -10.12 4.16
CA ASP A 243 8.67 -9.90 4.27
C ASP A 243 9.03 -8.43 3.96
N PHE A 244 9.72 -7.78 4.88
CA PHE A 244 10.28 -6.45 4.72
C PHE A 244 11.79 -6.55 4.50
N ARG A 245 12.29 -6.10 3.36
CA ARG A 245 13.73 -6.08 3.08
C ARG A 245 14.27 -4.66 3.14
N LEU A 246 15.38 -4.49 3.85
CA LEU A 246 16.09 -3.23 3.97
C LEU A 246 17.12 -3.12 2.83
N VAL A 247 17.06 -2.09 1.99
CA VAL A 247 17.94 -1.92 0.81
C VAL A 247 18.82 -0.69 0.88
#